data_AF-B3RUJ7-F1
#
_entry.id   AF-B3RUJ7-F1
#
_cell.length_a   1.000
_cell.length_b   1.000
_cell.length_c   1.000
_cell.angle_alpha   90.00
_cell.angle_beta   90.00
_cell.angle_gamma   90.00
#
_symmetry.space_group_name_H-M   'P 1'
#
loop_
_entity.id
_entity.type
_entity.pdbx_description
1 polymer ?
#
loop_
_entity_poly.entity_id
_entity_poly.type
_entity_poly.pdbx_seq_one_letter_code
_entity_poly.pdbx_strand_id
1 'polypeptide(L)'
;MHWYFYLDRTYHGLSKDQYEDNLKKIMAVDTIQGFWSVYDHIPKVSSIKLRSSYFLMRNETRPIWEDPVNRNGGSYKTRCIKENTEDVWRELLLASIGEQFSKDLKPYDDICGVSISIREKSDVVQIWHANANNKENFITYQLLPTITLEQAYYKSHQDHQAFEGVNARQTAKMNRP
;
A
#
# COMPACT_ATOMS: atom_id res chain seq x y z
N MET A 1 7.48 -9.02 14.90
CA MET A 1 7.12 -8.09 13.83
C MET A 1 7.31 -8.85 12.52
N HIS A 2 6.24 -9.23 11.84
CA HIS A 2 6.31 -10.03 10.61
C HIS A 2 5.83 -9.18 9.45
N TRP A 3 6.69 -8.96 8.45
CA TRP A 3 6.35 -8.24 7.23
C TRP A 3 6.75 -9.04 6.00
N TYR A 4 6.12 -8.75 4.87
CA TYR A 4 6.44 -9.37 3.60
C TYR A 4 6.54 -8.34 2.49
N PHE A 5 7.61 -8.42 1.72
CA PHE A 5 7.74 -7.66 0.49
C PHE A 5 6.93 -8.32 -0.63
N TYR A 6 6.21 -7.51 -1.39
CA TYR A 6 5.56 -7.92 -2.63
C TYR A 6 5.94 -6.99 -3.78
N LEU A 7 5.91 -7.50 -4.99
CA LEU A 7 6.03 -6.74 -6.24
C LEU A 7 4.87 -7.09 -7.17
N ASP A 8 4.20 -6.06 -7.66
CA ASP A 8 3.21 -6.15 -8.73
C ASP A 8 3.68 -5.37 -9.96
N ARG A 9 3.13 -5.74 -11.12
CA ARG A 9 3.12 -4.88 -12.30
C ARG A 9 1.69 -4.71 -12.83
N THR A 10 1.18 -3.50 -12.70
CA THR A 10 -0.21 -3.16 -13.03
C THR A 10 -0.32 -2.58 -14.45
N TYR A 11 -1.34 -3.00 -15.18
CA TYR A 11 -1.72 -2.43 -16.48
C TYR A 11 -3.17 -1.96 -16.44
N HIS A 12 -3.53 -1.03 -17.32
CA HIS A 12 -4.93 -0.60 -17.44
C HIS A 12 -5.81 -1.77 -17.87
N GLY A 13 -6.92 -1.98 -17.16
CA GLY A 13 -7.92 -3.00 -17.50
C GLY A 13 -7.60 -4.43 -17.08
N LEU A 14 -6.59 -4.64 -16.21
CA LEU A 14 -6.37 -5.96 -15.61
C LEU A 14 -7.61 -6.42 -14.83
N SER A 15 -8.00 -7.67 -15.00
CA SER A 15 -8.93 -8.32 -14.08
C SER A 15 -8.27 -8.59 -12.73
N LYS A 16 -9.09 -8.91 -11.72
CA LYS A 16 -8.60 -9.33 -10.41
C LYS A 16 -7.67 -10.55 -10.50
N ASP A 17 -8.10 -11.60 -11.22
CA ASP A 17 -7.30 -12.82 -11.38
C ASP A 17 -5.94 -12.52 -12.01
N GLN A 18 -5.91 -11.68 -13.05
CA GLN A 18 -4.65 -11.28 -13.69
C GLN A 18 -3.77 -10.44 -12.76
N TYR A 19 -4.36 -9.63 -11.87
CA TYR A 19 -3.60 -8.92 -10.85
C TYR A 19 -2.99 -9.90 -9.84
N GLU A 20 -3.77 -10.85 -9.32
CA GLU A 20 -3.29 -11.86 -8.39
C GLU A 20 -2.17 -12.72 -9.01
N ASP A 21 -2.27 -13.09 -10.29
CA ASP A 21 -1.22 -13.81 -11.02
C ASP A 21 0.08 -13.00 -11.19
N ASN A 22 -0.03 -11.67 -11.32
CA ASN A 22 1.13 -10.79 -11.46
C ASN A 22 1.78 -10.46 -10.11
N LEU A 23 1.06 -10.62 -9.02
CA LEU A 23 1.50 -10.28 -7.67
C LEU A 23 2.50 -11.33 -7.15
N LYS A 24 3.73 -10.89 -6.90
CA LYS A 24 4.81 -11.76 -6.44
C LYS A 24 5.16 -11.45 -4.99
N LYS A 25 5.01 -12.45 -4.12
CA LYS A 25 5.57 -12.44 -2.76
C LYS A 25 7.08 -12.66 -2.87
N ILE A 26 7.88 -11.71 -2.40
CA ILE A 26 9.35 -11.73 -2.54
C ILE A 26 9.98 -12.45 -1.34
N MET A 27 9.85 -11.87 -0.15
CA MET A 27 10.52 -12.39 1.05
C MET A 27 9.85 -11.89 2.33
N ALA A 28 9.96 -12.70 3.39
CA ALA A 28 9.59 -12.34 4.75
C ALA A 28 10.68 -11.48 5.42
N VAL A 29 10.26 -10.62 6.33
CA VAL A 29 11.10 -9.77 7.15
C VAL A 29 10.60 -9.86 8.59
N ASP A 30 11.34 -10.62 9.40
CA ASP A 30 10.99 -10.90 10.81
C ASP A 30 11.92 -10.19 11.80
N THR A 31 13.05 -9.67 11.31
CA THR A 31 14.09 -9.00 12.09
C THR A 31 14.61 -7.77 11.37
N ILE A 32 15.24 -6.84 12.09
CA ILE A 32 15.85 -5.63 11.51
C ILE A 32 17.00 -6.01 10.57
N GLN A 33 17.81 -7.00 10.93
CA GLN A 33 18.88 -7.50 10.08
C GLN A 33 18.32 -8.15 8.81
N GLY A 34 17.24 -8.93 8.95
CA GLY A 34 16.52 -9.50 7.81
C GLY A 34 15.96 -8.42 6.89
N PHE A 35 15.44 -7.32 7.45
CA PHE A 35 14.98 -6.18 6.67
C PHE A 35 16.10 -5.62 5.78
N TRP A 36 17.24 -5.26 6.36
CA TRP A 36 18.38 -4.71 5.60
C TRP A 36 18.90 -5.72 4.58
N SER A 37 18.98 -7.00 4.96
CA SER A 37 19.34 -8.06 4.04
C SER A 37 18.40 -8.14 2.83
N VAL A 38 17.09 -7.99 2.99
CA VAL A 38 16.16 -7.99 1.86
C VAL A 38 16.28 -6.69 1.07
N TYR A 39 16.24 -5.54 1.75
CA TYR A 39 16.26 -4.21 1.15
C TYR A 39 17.49 -3.98 0.27
N ASP A 40 18.68 -4.44 0.70
CA ASP A 40 19.93 -4.26 -0.04
C ASP A 40 20.06 -5.20 -1.26
N HIS A 41 19.28 -6.28 -1.33
CA HIS A 41 19.37 -7.29 -2.38
C HIS A 41 18.22 -7.24 -3.40
N ILE A 42 17.15 -6.50 -3.11
CA ILE A 42 16.09 -6.24 -4.11
C ILE A 42 16.46 -5.04 -5.00
N PRO A 43 15.97 -4.98 -6.25
CA PRO A 43 16.14 -3.80 -7.08
C PRO A 43 15.62 -2.54 -6.38
N LYS A 44 16.41 -1.47 -6.44
CA LYS A 44 16.03 -0.13 -5.97
C LYS A 44 14.67 0.27 -6.53
N VAL A 45 13.87 0.99 -5.76
CA VAL A 45 12.50 1.34 -6.15
C VAL A 45 12.45 2.24 -7.38
N SER A 46 13.42 3.13 -7.57
CA SER A 46 13.58 3.95 -8.77
C SER A 46 13.98 3.15 -10.02
N SER A 47 14.50 1.93 -9.85
CA SER A 47 14.98 1.07 -10.93
C SER A 47 13.95 0.06 -11.43
N ILE A 48 12.83 -0.12 -10.72
CA ILE A 48 11.77 -1.03 -11.19
C ILE A 48 10.99 -0.42 -12.35
N LYS A 49 10.39 -1.27 -13.18
CA LYS A 49 9.72 -0.85 -14.41
C LYS A 49 8.56 0.10 -14.11
N LEU A 50 8.32 1.06 -15.01
CA LEU A 50 7.12 1.89 -14.99
C LEU A 50 5.85 1.04 -14.87
N ARG A 51 4.90 1.52 -14.06
CA ARG A 51 3.67 0.83 -13.68
C ARG A 51 3.86 -0.39 -12.77
N SER A 52 5.03 -0.54 -12.16
CA SER A 52 5.23 -1.52 -11.08
C SER A 52 5.01 -0.90 -9.71
N SER A 53 4.73 -1.74 -8.72
CA SER A 53 4.55 -1.31 -7.34
C SER A 53 5.26 -2.26 -6.38
N TYR A 54 5.99 -1.71 -5.42
CA TYR A 54 6.41 -2.46 -4.25
C TYR A 54 5.40 -2.29 -3.13
N PHE A 55 5.27 -3.34 -2.32
CA PHE A 55 4.49 -3.35 -1.10
C PHE A 55 5.33 -3.94 0.02
N LEU A 56 5.12 -3.44 1.24
CA LEU A 56 5.50 -4.10 2.48
C LEU A 56 4.20 -4.31 3.26
N MET A 57 3.77 -5.57 3.41
CA MET A 57 2.51 -5.91 4.07
C MET A 57 2.76 -6.62 5.40
N ARG A 58 1.92 -6.35 6.39
CA ARG A 58 2.03 -6.90 7.74
C ARG A 58 1.44 -8.31 7.78
N ASN A 59 2.13 -9.22 8.47
CA ASN A 59 1.74 -10.64 8.60
C ASN A 59 1.41 -11.25 7.21
N GLU A 60 0.45 -12.16 7.13
CA GLU A 60 0.04 -12.78 5.85
C GLU A 60 -0.91 -11.91 5.00
N THR A 61 -1.09 -10.63 5.33
CA THR A 61 -2.00 -9.76 4.58
C THR A 61 -1.49 -9.58 3.15
N ARG A 62 -2.35 -9.89 2.17
CA ARG A 62 -2.03 -9.70 0.76
C ARG A 62 -2.37 -8.26 0.34
N PRO A 63 -1.61 -7.63 -0.57
CA PRO A 63 -1.94 -6.31 -1.12
C PRO A 63 -3.10 -6.37 -2.13
N ILE A 64 -4.24 -6.91 -1.67
CA ILE A 64 -5.49 -7.07 -2.41
C ILE A 64 -6.59 -6.44 -1.55
N TRP A 65 -7.47 -5.64 -2.15
CA TRP A 65 -8.50 -4.93 -1.36
C TRP A 65 -9.48 -5.90 -0.68
N GLU A 66 -9.79 -7.03 -1.31
CA GLU A 66 -10.71 -8.05 -0.79
C GLU A 66 -10.09 -8.93 0.30
N ASP A 67 -8.80 -8.80 0.60
CA ASP A 67 -8.16 -9.48 1.72
C ASP A 67 -8.98 -9.21 3.02
N PRO A 68 -9.24 -10.22 3.87
CA PRO A 68 -10.05 -10.05 5.07
C PRO A 68 -9.62 -8.89 5.98
N VAL A 69 -8.33 -8.58 6.00
CA VAL A 69 -7.76 -7.47 6.78
C VAL A 69 -7.97 -6.12 6.08
N ASN A 70 -7.89 -6.08 4.74
CA ASN A 70 -7.99 -4.84 3.97
C ASN A 70 -9.42 -4.42 3.64
N ARG A 71 -10.37 -5.36 3.51
CA ARG A 71 -11.69 -5.12 2.90
C ARG A 71 -12.58 -4.09 3.60
N ASN A 72 -12.31 -3.82 4.88
CA ASN A 72 -13.02 -2.81 5.67
C ASN A 72 -12.15 -1.58 5.96
N GLY A 73 -10.95 -1.56 5.39
CA GLY A 73 -9.94 -0.54 5.57
C GLY A 73 -9.94 0.51 4.47
N GLY A 74 -8.89 1.30 4.46
CA GLY A 74 -8.63 2.30 3.44
C GLY A 74 -7.16 2.57 3.27
N SER A 75 -6.87 3.54 2.41
CA SER A 75 -5.50 4.02 2.24
C SER A 75 -5.42 5.54 2.17
N TYR A 76 -4.37 6.06 2.81
CA TYR A 76 -3.90 7.42 2.61
C TYR A 76 -2.97 7.41 1.43
N LYS A 77 -3.31 8.17 0.39
CA LYS A 77 -2.54 8.24 -0.84
C LYS A 77 -1.96 9.63 -1.02
N THR A 78 -0.66 9.69 -1.29
CA THR A 78 0.05 10.91 -1.65
C THR A 78 0.95 10.65 -2.85
N ARG A 79 1.61 11.70 -3.33
CA ARG A 79 2.57 11.68 -4.42
C ARG A 79 3.87 12.29 -3.95
N CYS A 80 4.97 11.75 -4.46
CA CYS A 80 6.30 12.30 -4.32
C CYS A 80 6.93 12.53 -5.69
N ILE A 81 7.79 13.54 -5.77
CA ILE A 81 8.62 13.78 -6.95
C ILE A 81 9.68 12.69 -7.07
N LYS A 82 10.19 12.48 -8.29
CA LYS A 82 11.07 11.36 -8.64
C LYS A 82 12.38 11.34 -7.87
N GLU A 83 12.89 12.52 -7.56
CA GLU A 83 14.12 12.72 -6.82
C GLU A 83 14.01 12.19 -5.38
N ASN A 84 12.80 12.20 -4.82
CA ASN A 84 12.53 11.78 -3.44
C ASN A 84 12.08 10.32 -3.33
N THR A 85 11.85 9.60 -4.44
CA THR A 85 11.25 8.26 -4.44
C THR A 85 11.99 7.26 -3.54
N GLU A 86 13.32 7.25 -3.59
CA GLU A 86 14.14 6.34 -2.77
C GLU A 86 14.04 6.66 -1.27
N ASP A 87 14.21 7.94 -0.91
CA ASP A 87 14.19 8.36 0.49
C ASP A 87 12.79 8.18 1.08
N VAL A 88 11.73 8.59 0.36
CA VAL A 88 10.35 8.38 0.80
C VAL A 88 10.06 6.90 1.02
N TRP A 89 10.48 6.03 0.10
CA TRP A 89 10.25 4.60 0.27
C TRP A 89 11.02 4.02 1.45
N ARG A 90 12.30 4.39 1.61
CA ARG A 90 13.13 3.94 2.73
C ARG A 90 12.53 4.36 4.07
N GLU A 91 12.24 5.65 4.23
CA GLU A 91 11.69 6.17 5.49
C GLU A 91 10.32 5.57 5.80
N LEU A 92 9.49 5.34 4.78
CA LEU A 92 8.19 4.67 4.94
C LEU A 92 8.35 3.24 5.45
N LEU A 93 9.28 2.47 4.87
CA LEU A 93 9.62 1.13 5.33
C LEU A 93 10.14 1.14 6.77
N LEU A 94 11.05 2.06 7.10
CA LEU A 94 11.63 2.21 8.43
C LEU A 94 10.56 2.58 9.48
N ALA A 95 9.64 3.48 9.13
CA ALA A 95 8.50 3.81 9.99
C ALA A 95 7.58 2.60 10.22
N SER A 96 7.39 1.74 9.20
CA SER A 96 6.56 0.53 9.30
C SER A 96 7.19 -0.49 10.23
N ILE A 97 8.45 -0.84 9.99
CA ILE A 97 9.15 -1.82 10.82
C ILE A 97 9.52 -1.26 12.21
N GLY A 98 9.59 0.06 12.34
CA GLY A 98 9.77 0.73 13.63
C GLY A 98 8.49 0.87 14.43
N GLU A 99 7.34 0.39 13.91
CA GLU A 99 6.02 0.49 14.55
C GLU A 99 5.66 1.94 14.92
N GLN A 100 6.12 2.92 14.12
CA GLN A 100 5.95 4.34 14.44
C GLN A 100 4.50 4.81 14.24
N PHE A 101 3.78 4.19 13.30
CA PHE A 101 2.40 4.49 12.98
C PHE A 101 1.41 4.17 14.11
N SER A 102 1.71 3.19 14.96
CA SER A 102 0.75 2.66 15.94
C SER A 102 0.32 3.68 17.00
N LYS A 103 1.11 4.74 17.22
CA LYS A 103 0.80 5.80 18.20
C LYS A 103 -0.35 6.71 17.78
N ASP A 104 -0.53 6.86 16.47
CA ASP A 104 -1.49 7.81 15.90
C ASP A 104 -2.80 7.11 15.47
N LEU A 105 -2.85 5.78 15.59
CA LEU A 105 -4.02 4.98 15.26
C LEU A 105 -5.02 4.94 16.40
N LYS A 106 -6.31 4.97 16.05
CA LYS A 106 -7.40 4.74 17.00
C LYS A 106 -7.39 3.30 17.53
N PRO A 107 -7.99 3.04 18.70
CA PRO A 107 -8.23 1.68 19.17
C PRO A 107 -8.90 0.82 18.10
N TYR A 108 -8.46 -0.43 17.99
CA TYR A 108 -8.95 -1.41 17.00
C TYR A 108 -8.70 -1.01 15.54
N ASP A 109 -7.70 -0.18 15.29
CA ASP A 109 -7.13 0.05 13.95
C ASP A 109 -5.68 -0.40 13.91
N ASP A 110 -5.19 -0.72 12.72
CA ASP A 110 -3.81 -1.14 12.52
C ASP A 110 -3.33 -0.85 11.10
N ILE A 111 -2.01 -0.67 10.93
CA ILE A 111 -1.39 -0.59 9.61
C ILE A 111 -1.29 -1.99 9.02
N CYS A 112 -1.96 -2.19 7.88
CA CYS A 112 -1.92 -3.43 7.12
C CYS A 112 -0.70 -3.49 6.21
N GLY A 113 -0.23 -2.33 5.74
CA GLY A 113 0.85 -2.28 4.76
C GLY A 113 1.13 -0.89 4.23
N VAL A 114 2.22 -0.79 3.49
CA VAL A 114 2.61 0.40 2.75
C VAL A 114 2.98 0.01 1.34
N SER A 115 2.79 0.94 0.39
CA SER A 115 3.13 0.70 -1.01
C SER A 115 3.66 1.93 -1.69
N ILE A 116 4.50 1.71 -2.69
CA ILE A 116 4.93 2.75 -3.62
C ILE A 116 4.83 2.24 -5.05
N SER A 117 4.28 3.08 -5.92
CA SER A 117 3.96 2.72 -7.29
C SER A 117 4.63 3.68 -8.27
N ILE A 118 5.44 3.12 -9.17
CA ILE A 118 6.21 3.91 -10.14
C ILE A 118 5.32 4.39 -11.27
N ARG A 119 5.25 5.70 -11.46
CA ARG A 119 4.45 6.37 -12.51
C ARG A 119 5.32 7.33 -13.31
N GLU A 120 4.74 7.94 -14.34
CA GLU A 120 5.53 8.70 -15.31
C GLU A 120 5.98 10.05 -14.76
N LYS A 121 5.05 10.79 -14.12
CA LYS A 121 5.29 12.15 -13.62
C LYS A 121 5.74 12.19 -12.16
N SER A 122 4.99 11.52 -11.29
CA SER A 122 5.25 11.47 -9.84
C SER A 122 4.84 10.12 -9.29
N ASP A 123 5.59 9.61 -8.33
CA ASP A 123 5.36 8.29 -7.76
C ASP A 123 4.29 8.34 -6.69
N VAL A 124 3.46 7.31 -6.67
CA VAL A 124 2.30 7.22 -5.78
C VAL A 124 2.70 6.44 -4.55
N VAL A 125 2.48 7.01 -3.38
CA VAL A 125 2.74 6.39 -2.08
C VAL A 125 1.41 6.15 -1.38
N GLN A 126 1.25 4.98 -0.75
CA GLN A 126 0.06 4.66 0.02
C GLN A 126 0.40 4.00 1.35
N ILE A 127 -0.35 4.38 2.39
CA ILE A 127 -0.38 3.71 3.69
C ILE A 127 -1.75 3.09 3.85
N TRP A 128 -1.80 1.79 4.13
CA TRP A 128 -2.99 0.97 4.20
C TRP A 128 -3.29 0.66 5.66
N HIS A 129 -4.53 0.87 6.08
CA HIS A 129 -4.97 0.57 7.44
C HIS A 129 -6.28 -0.22 7.44
N ALA A 130 -6.57 -0.90 8.55
CA ALA A 130 -7.58 -1.95 8.63
C ALA A 130 -9.02 -1.43 8.76
N ASN A 131 -9.22 -0.20 9.23
CA ASN A 131 -10.57 0.30 9.56
C ASN A 131 -10.87 1.69 8.98
N ALA A 132 -11.66 1.72 7.91
CA ALA A 132 -12.01 2.96 7.22
C ALA A 132 -12.87 3.93 8.05
N ASN A 133 -13.55 3.46 9.10
CA ASN A 133 -14.30 4.31 10.01
C ASN A 133 -13.37 5.12 10.93
N ASN A 134 -12.13 4.68 11.07
CA ASN A 134 -11.09 5.34 11.86
C ASN A 134 -10.20 6.24 11.00
N LYS A 135 -10.70 6.73 9.86
CA LYS A 135 -9.97 7.70 9.03
C LYS A 135 -9.58 8.94 9.86
N GLU A 136 -8.33 9.36 9.75
CA GLU A 136 -7.75 10.51 10.42
C GLU A 136 -6.92 11.33 9.44
N ASN A 137 -6.80 12.63 9.66
CA ASN A 137 -6.19 13.53 8.67
C ASN A 137 -4.65 13.45 8.58
N PHE A 138 -3.98 12.66 9.44
CA PHE A 138 -2.68 13.11 9.96
C PHE A 138 -1.46 12.22 9.73
N ILE A 139 -1.63 10.96 9.32
CA ILE A 139 -0.55 9.97 9.43
C ILE A 139 0.67 10.28 8.54
N THR A 140 0.50 10.92 7.38
CA THR A 140 1.62 11.13 6.44
C THR A 140 2.56 12.30 6.79
N TYR A 141 2.06 13.38 7.39
CA TYR A 141 2.84 14.63 7.53
C TYR A 141 3.89 14.59 8.64
N GLN A 142 3.66 13.78 9.68
CA GLN A 142 4.56 13.70 10.83
C GLN A 142 5.74 12.76 10.59
N LEU A 143 5.59 11.76 9.72
CA LEU A 143 6.58 10.70 9.54
C LEU A 143 7.67 11.05 8.55
N LEU A 144 7.40 11.96 7.61
CA LEU A 144 8.36 12.45 6.63
C LEU A 144 8.55 13.97 6.74
N PRO A 145 8.93 14.51 7.92
CA PRO A 145 8.96 15.96 8.15
C PRO A 145 9.99 16.67 7.28
N THR A 146 11.02 15.95 6.81
CA THR A 146 12.08 16.47 5.94
C THR A 146 11.77 16.31 4.45
N ILE A 147 10.71 15.60 4.07
CA ILE A 147 10.37 15.34 2.68
C ILE A 147 9.03 15.97 2.32
N THR A 148 9.03 16.86 1.33
CA THR A 148 7.80 17.44 0.82
C THR A 148 7.00 16.39 0.05
N LEU A 149 5.82 16.06 0.58
CA LEU A 149 4.80 15.26 -0.11
C LEU A 149 3.69 16.17 -0.62
N GLU A 150 3.05 15.77 -1.72
CA GLU A 150 1.80 16.40 -2.14
C GLU A 150 0.70 16.19 -1.08
N GLN A 151 -0.40 16.94 -1.19
CA GLN A 151 -1.52 16.77 -0.28
C GLN A 151 -2.04 15.32 -0.32
N ALA A 152 -2.04 14.66 0.83
CA ALA A 152 -2.56 13.31 0.95
C ALA A 152 -4.08 13.33 0.80
N TYR A 153 -4.62 12.32 0.13
CA TYR A 153 -6.05 12.09 0.00
C TYR A 153 -6.40 10.69 0.50
N TYR A 154 -7.56 10.56 1.11
CA TYR A 154 -8.03 9.31 1.67
C TYR A 154 -8.97 8.58 0.69
N LYS A 155 -8.87 7.25 0.64
CA LYS A 155 -9.82 6.41 -0.11
C LYS A 155 -10.11 5.11 0.64
N SER A 156 -11.38 4.83 0.91
CA SER A 156 -11.84 3.52 1.39
C SER A 156 -11.60 2.46 0.32
N HIS A 157 -11.20 1.25 0.72
CA HIS A 157 -11.00 0.16 -0.23
C HIS A 157 -12.30 -0.26 -0.92
N GLN A 158 -13.44 -0.15 -0.23
CA GLN A 158 -14.77 -0.46 -0.79
C GLN A 158 -15.23 0.53 -1.86
N ASP A 159 -14.69 1.75 -1.86
CA ASP A 159 -14.97 2.77 -2.88
C ASP A 159 -14.07 2.62 -4.11
N HIS A 160 -13.22 1.58 -4.15
CA HIS A 160 -12.38 1.32 -5.31
C HIS A 160 -13.20 0.68 -6.43
N GLN A 161 -13.06 1.18 -7.66
CA GLN A 161 -13.86 0.70 -8.82
C GLN A 161 -13.63 -0.78 -9.13
N ALA A 162 -12.44 -1.27 -8.85
CA ALA A 162 -12.05 -2.66 -9.04
C ALA A 162 -12.26 -3.52 -7.77
N PHE A 163 -12.96 -3.01 -6.75
CA PHE A 163 -13.34 -3.79 -5.58
C PHE A 163 -14.47 -4.77 -5.91
N GLU A 164 -14.19 -6.06 -5.80
CA GLU A 164 -15.15 -7.15 -5.98
C GLU A 164 -15.79 -7.53 -4.65
N GLY A 165 -16.70 -6.67 -4.17
CA GLY A 165 -17.49 -6.87 -2.96
C GLY A 165 -18.97 -7.17 -3.22
N VAL A 166 -19.71 -7.49 -2.16
CA VAL A 166 -21.15 -7.87 -2.21
C VAL A 166 -22.03 -6.84 -2.95
N ASN A 167 -21.62 -5.57 -2.99
CA ASN A 167 -22.32 -4.50 -3.71
C ASN A 167 -22.19 -4.55 -5.24
N ALA A 168 -21.18 -5.25 -5.79
CA ALA A 168 -21.07 -5.46 -7.23
C ALA A 168 -22.20 -6.35 -7.79
N ARG A 169 -22.86 -7.14 -6.94
CA ARG A 169 -23.99 -8.00 -7.33
C ARG A 169 -25.36 -7.30 -7.30
N GLN A 170 -25.49 -6.13 -6.68
CA GLN A 170 -26.75 -5.38 -6.68
C GLN A 170 -26.91 -4.50 -7.93
N THR A 171 -25.83 -3.95 -8.48
CA THR A 171 -25.87 -3.21 -9.75
C THR A 171 -26.08 -4.11 -10.96
N ALA A 172 -25.64 -5.37 -10.92
CA ALA A 172 -25.88 -6.35 -11.98
C ALA A 172 -27.31 -6.91 -12.03
N LYS A 173 -28.11 -6.75 -10.96
CA LYS A 173 -29.52 -7.20 -10.91
C LYS A 173 -30.54 -6.09 -11.24
N MET A 174 -30.13 -4.82 -11.31
CA MET A 174 -31.01 -3.71 -11.71
C MET A 174 -30.97 -3.40 -13.22
N ASN A 175 -30.04 -4.00 -13.98
CA ASN A 175 -29.89 -3.79 -15.42
C ASN A 175 -30.00 -5.11 -16.22
N ARG A 176 -31.07 -5.88 -16.00
CA ARG A 176 -31.56 -6.81 -17.03
C ARG A 176 -32.96 -6.38 -17.45
N PRO A 177 -33.24 -6.22 -18.76
CA PRO A 177 -34.57 -5.93 -19.27
C PRO A 177 -35.55 -7.07 -18.96
#